data_AF-A0A8V1A8I9-F1
#
_entry.id   AF-A0A8V1A8I9-F1
#
_cell.length_a   1.000
_cell.length_b   1.000
_cell.length_c   1.000
_cell.angle_alpha   90.00
_cell.angle_beta   90.00
_cell.angle_gamma   90.00
#
_symmetry.space_group_name_H-M   'P 1'
#
loop_
_entity.id
_entity.type
_entity.pdbx_description
1 polymer ?
#
loop_
_entity_poly.entity_id
_entity_poly.type
_entity_poly.pdbx_seq_one_letter_code
_entity_poly.pdbx_strand_id
1 'polypeptide(L)'
;MSCCHGCAIPGFCCCPPPGVCAQLRVETSGGGVRAPGQSVHFSCRGSGFSFGSYHVLWYHQALGGRPEWLSFIWTDSSYTRYSPDVEGRATVSRDNSRSVSYLSLSALRPHDSAHYLCAVRTGTGNPAELQQKYPSWAQPCLQELQGWQELE
;
A
#
# COMPACT_ATOMS: atom_id res chain seq x y z
N MET A 1 16.08 38.68 -1.65
CA MET A 1 15.56 38.17 -2.95
C MET A 1 14.84 36.87 -2.61
N SER A 2 13.69 36.96 -1.91
CA SER A 2 12.31 36.95 -2.46
C SER A 2 11.99 35.56 -3.04
N CYS A 3 11.02 34.79 -2.55
CA CYS A 3 9.67 35.10 -2.05
C CYS A 3 9.42 34.39 -0.70
N CYS A 4 8.62 34.90 0.24
CA CYS A 4 7.16 34.91 0.16
C CYS A 4 6.58 36.26 0.62
N HIS A 5 6.01 36.99 -0.33
CA HIS A 5 5.02 38.02 -0.04
C HIS A 5 3.65 37.35 0.04
N GLY A 6 2.91 37.60 1.12
CA GLY A 6 1.45 37.44 1.12
C GLY A 6 0.86 36.26 1.89
N CYS A 7 1.20 36.07 3.17
CA CYS A 7 0.26 35.47 4.13
C CYS A 7 -0.34 36.59 4.98
N ALA A 8 -1.51 37.09 4.58
CA ALA A 8 -2.29 38.05 5.34
C ALA A 8 -3.38 37.33 6.16
N ILE A 9 -2.97 36.49 7.13
CA ILE A 9 -3.83 36.14 8.28
C ILE A 9 -2.91 36.05 9.52
N PRO A 10 -3.04 36.96 10.49
CA PRO A 10 -2.27 36.88 11.74
C PRO A 10 -2.92 35.84 12.65
N GLY A 11 -2.18 34.80 13.06
CA GLY A 11 -2.61 34.00 14.21
C GLY A 11 -2.18 32.55 14.31
N PHE A 12 -1.73 31.88 13.24
CA PHE A 12 -1.35 30.46 13.34
C PHE A 12 -0.15 30.13 12.45
N CYS A 13 1.05 30.41 12.97
CA CYS A 13 2.22 29.61 12.61
C CYS A 13 2.11 28.27 13.31
N CYS A 14 1.55 27.24 12.67
CA CYS A 14 1.75 25.87 13.12
C CYS A 14 3.17 25.45 12.73
N CYS A 15 4.16 25.90 13.51
CA CYS A 15 5.45 25.24 13.55
C CYS A 15 5.40 24.26 14.73
N PRO A 16 5.05 22.98 14.53
CA PRO A 16 5.30 21.99 15.56
C PRO A 16 6.81 22.02 15.89
N PRO A 17 7.21 21.77 17.15
CA PRO A 17 8.64 21.69 17.51
C PRO A 17 9.36 20.71 16.57
N PRO A 18 10.68 20.84 16.36
CA PRO A 18 11.43 19.89 15.56
C PRO A 18 11.35 18.51 16.22
N GLY A 19 10.38 17.72 15.78
CA GLY A 19 10.09 16.37 16.22
C GLY A 19 10.08 15.47 14.99
N VAL A 20 10.73 14.32 15.09
CA VAL A 20 10.75 13.34 14.02
C VAL A 20 9.47 12.50 14.15
N CYS A 21 8.54 12.66 13.20
CA CYS A 21 7.39 11.76 13.09
C CYS A 21 7.82 10.50 12.33
N ALA A 22 7.76 9.34 12.98
CA ALA A 22 7.91 8.06 12.29
C ALA A 22 6.53 7.56 11.82
N GLN A 23 6.35 7.40 10.50
CA GLN A 23 5.12 6.86 9.92
C GLN A 23 5.32 5.42 9.45
N LEU A 24 4.35 4.56 9.78
CA LEU A 24 4.26 3.20 9.26
C LEU A 24 4.00 3.24 7.75
N ARG A 25 4.89 2.64 6.94
CA ARG A 25 4.71 2.59 5.48
C ARG A 25 4.87 1.18 4.92
N VAL A 26 4.02 0.82 3.97
CA VAL A 26 4.15 -0.38 3.14
C VAL A 26 4.36 0.03 1.69
N GLU A 27 5.23 -0.68 0.99
CA GLU A 27 5.54 -0.42 -0.41
C GLU A 27 5.49 -1.73 -1.19
N THR A 28 4.61 -1.79 -2.19
CA THR A 28 4.55 -2.91 -3.13
C THR A 28 5.50 -2.66 -4.28
N SER A 29 6.27 -3.68 -4.66
CA SER A 29 7.21 -3.67 -5.77
C SER A 29 7.21 -5.02 -6.50
N GLY A 30 7.90 -5.11 -7.63
CA GLY A 30 7.83 -6.26 -8.51
C GLY A 30 6.73 -6.13 -9.55
N GLY A 31 6.22 -7.25 -10.06
CA GLY A 31 5.29 -7.25 -11.18
C GLY A 31 5.97 -7.17 -12.55
N GLY A 32 5.29 -6.52 -13.48
CA GLY A 32 5.74 -6.28 -14.85
C GLY A 32 4.82 -6.90 -15.90
N VAL A 33 4.97 -6.44 -17.14
CA VAL A 33 4.22 -6.98 -18.28
C VAL A 33 4.66 -8.41 -18.53
N ARG A 34 3.69 -9.33 -18.58
CA ARG A 34 3.89 -10.76 -18.80
C ARG A 34 2.84 -11.28 -19.77
N ALA A 35 3.22 -12.28 -20.55
CA ALA A 35 2.27 -12.98 -21.40
C ALA A 35 1.29 -13.82 -20.56
N PRO A 36 0.06 -14.07 -21.06
CA PRO A 36 -0.85 -15.01 -20.44
C PRO A 36 -0.20 -16.38 -20.21
N GLY A 37 -0.55 -17.05 -19.11
CA GLY A 37 0.01 -18.35 -18.73
C GLY A 37 1.37 -18.28 -18.02
N GLN A 38 2.07 -17.14 -18.04
CA GLN A 38 3.30 -16.94 -17.29
C GLN A 38 3.02 -16.70 -15.80
N SER A 39 4.09 -16.63 -15.00
CA SER A 39 4.04 -16.28 -13.59
C SER A 39 4.63 -14.91 -13.34
N VAL A 40 4.13 -14.24 -12.31
CA VAL A 40 4.64 -12.95 -11.84
C VAL A 40 4.78 -12.98 -10.33
N HIS A 41 5.72 -12.18 -9.84
CA HIS A 41 6.03 -12.08 -8.42
C HIS A 41 6.02 -10.63 -7.96
N PHE A 42 5.35 -10.41 -6.84
CA PHE A 42 5.24 -9.14 -6.14
C PHE A 42 5.88 -9.28 -4.77
N SER A 43 6.48 -8.19 -4.28
CA SER A 43 6.98 -8.06 -2.92
C SER A 43 6.36 -6.83 -2.27
N CYS A 44 6.08 -6.92 -0.99
CA CYS A 44 5.57 -5.83 -0.16
C CYS A 44 6.53 -5.64 1.00
N ARG A 45 7.16 -4.48 1.12
CA ARG A 45 8.10 -4.18 2.21
C ARG A 45 7.45 -3.23 3.22
N GLY A 46 7.45 -3.62 4.48
CA GLY A 46 7.11 -2.74 5.60
C GLY A 46 8.33 -1.96 6.08
N SER A 47 8.12 -0.69 6.45
CA SER A 47 9.12 0.17 7.09
C SER A 47 8.52 0.86 8.32
N GLY A 48 9.32 0.91 9.39
CA GLY A 48 8.85 1.36 10.71
C GLY A 48 8.15 0.27 11.55
N PHE A 49 8.16 -0.98 11.10
CA PHE A 49 7.56 -2.13 11.80
C PHE A 49 8.00 -3.49 11.25
N SER A 50 7.66 -4.55 11.98
CA SER A 50 7.77 -5.94 11.53
C SER A 50 6.41 -6.57 11.26
N PHE A 51 6.29 -7.31 10.15
CA PHE A 51 5.10 -8.09 9.80
C PHE A 51 4.79 -9.21 10.79
N GLY A 52 5.70 -9.58 11.68
CA GLY A 52 5.41 -10.56 12.74
C GLY A 52 4.23 -10.18 13.63
N SER A 53 3.92 -8.89 13.74
CA SER A 53 2.84 -8.36 14.58
C SER A 53 1.55 -8.04 13.82
N TYR A 54 1.52 -8.22 12.49
CA TYR A 54 0.37 -7.85 11.66
C TYR A 54 -0.03 -8.95 10.68
N HIS A 55 -1.33 -9.03 10.41
CA HIS A 55 -1.80 -9.80 9.26
C HIS A 55 -1.50 -9.03 7.99
N VAL A 56 -1.09 -9.73 6.94
CA VAL A 56 -0.84 -9.12 5.63
C VAL A 56 -1.94 -9.53 4.67
N LEU A 57 -2.47 -8.54 3.96
CA LEU A 57 -3.50 -8.70 2.95
C LEU A 57 -2.97 -8.26 1.60
N TRP A 58 -3.34 -8.99 0.56
CA TRP A 58 -3.10 -8.60 -0.82
C TRP A 58 -4.41 -8.28 -1.52
N TYR A 59 -4.35 -7.24 -2.33
CA TYR A 59 -5.44 -6.75 -3.15
C TYR A 59 -4.95 -6.51 -4.58
N HIS A 60 -5.87 -6.56 -5.53
CA HIS A 60 -5.67 -6.00 -6.85
C HIS A 60 -6.73 -4.96 -7.15
N GLN A 61 -6.39 -3.98 -7.97
CA GLN A 61 -7.30 -2.92 -8.37
C GLN A 61 -7.17 -2.72 -9.87
N ALA A 62 -8.24 -3.07 -10.60
CA ALA A 62 -8.35 -2.69 -12.01
C ALA A 62 -8.36 -1.17 -12.16
N LEU A 63 -7.94 -0.65 -13.31
CA LEU A 63 -7.98 0.78 -13.59
C LEU A 63 -9.42 1.31 -13.45
N GLY A 64 -9.63 2.28 -12.54
CA GLY A 64 -10.95 2.82 -12.21
C GLY A 64 -11.86 1.92 -11.35
N GLY A 65 -11.36 0.73 -10.98
CA GLY A 65 -12.07 -0.23 -10.14
C GLY A 65 -11.88 -0.02 -8.64
N ARG A 66 -12.59 -0.83 -7.85
CA ARG A 66 -12.37 -0.93 -6.40
C ARG A 66 -11.26 -1.95 -6.13
N PRO A 67 -10.52 -1.82 -5.01
CA PRO A 67 -9.62 -2.87 -4.57
C PRO A 67 -10.39 -4.17 -4.27
N GLU A 68 -10.03 -5.23 -4.97
CA GLU A 68 -10.55 -6.59 -4.80
C GLU A 68 -9.54 -7.42 -4.02
N TRP A 69 -10.03 -8.16 -3.04
CA TRP A 69 -9.19 -8.94 -2.12
C TRP A 69 -8.68 -10.21 -2.81
N LEU A 70 -7.38 -10.51 -2.65
CA LEU A 70 -6.74 -11.70 -3.23
C LEU A 70 -6.36 -12.73 -2.19
N SER A 71 -5.74 -12.29 -1.10
CA SER A 71 -5.23 -13.21 -0.11
C SER A 71 -4.99 -12.57 1.24
N PHE A 72 -4.86 -13.42 2.25
CA PHE A 72 -4.64 -13.04 3.64
C PHE A 72 -3.76 -14.08 4.30
N ILE A 73 -2.71 -13.62 4.97
CA ILE A 73 -1.78 -14.47 5.72
C ILE A 73 -1.69 -14.00 7.19
N TRP A 74 -1.75 -14.97 8.11
CA TRP A 74 -1.69 -14.72 9.55
C TRP A 74 -0.33 -14.21 10.03
N THR A 75 -0.33 -13.60 11.22
CA THR A 75 0.83 -13.03 11.90
C THR A 75 1.93 -14.04 12.23
N ASP A 76 1.64 -15.33 12.20
CA ASP A 76 2.55 -16.46 12.40
C ASP A 76 2.73 -17.32 11.11
N SER A 77 2.03 -16.97 10.03
CA SER A 77 1.96 -17.74 8.78
C SER A 77 1.30 -19.13 8.90
N SER A 78 0.67 -19.46 10.03
CA SER A 78 0.02 -20.77 10.23
C SER A 78 -1.22 -20.94 9.36
N TYR A 79 -1.83 -19.82 8.96
CA TYR A 79 -3.05 -19.79 8.19
C TYR A 79 -2.96 -18.79 7.04
N THR A 80 -3.33 -19.25 5.85
CA THR A 80 -3.42 -18.44 4.64
C THR A 80 -4.75 -18.73 3.94
N ARG A 81 -5.41 -17.69 3.44
CA ARG A 81 -6.60 -17.78 2.59
C ARG A 81 -6.38 -17.07 1.28
N TYR A 82 -7.00 -17.60 0.24
CA TYR A 82 -7.05 -17.00 -1.09
C TYR A 82 -8.49 -16.66 -1.47
N SER A 83 -8.64 -15.73 -2.41
CA SER A 83 -9.93 -15.46 -3.04
C SER A 83 -10.21 -16.51 -4.11
N PRO A 84 -11.50 -16.77 -4.43
CA PRO A 84 -11.86 -17.73 -5.47
C PRO A 84 -11.19 -17.47 -6.83
N ASP A 85 -10.88 -16.20 -7.14
CA ASP A 85 -10.26 -15.81 -8.39
C ASP A 85 -8.79 -16.18 -8.48
N VAL A 86 -8.09 -16.39 -7.37
CA VAL A 86 -6.67 -16.76 -7.38
C VAL A 86 -6.37 -18.08 -6.67
N GLU A 87 -7.40 -18.75 -6.15
CA GLU A 87 -7.31 -20.08 -5.57
C GLU A 87 -6.60 -21.06 -6.53
N GLY A 88 -5.61 -21.79 -6.01
CA GLY A 88 -4.79 -22.73 -6.79
C GLY A 88 -3.77 -22.10 -7.74
N ARG A 89 -3.74 -20.77 -7.89
CA ARG A 89 -2.77 -20.05 -8.74
C ARG A 89 -1.87 -19.10 -7.98
N ALA A 90 -2.35 -18.53 -6.88
CA ALA A 90 -1.60 -17.64 -6.01
C ALA A 90 -0.85 -18.41 -4.91
N THR A 91 0.36 -17.96 -4.63
CA THR A 91 1.17 -18.42 -3.51
C THR A 91 1.64 -17.19 -2.74
N VAL A 92 1.29 -17.11 -1.45
CA VAL A 92 1.71 -16.03 -0.56
C VAL A 92 2.70 -16.56 0.45
N SER A 93 3.75 -15.79 0.66
CA SER A 93 4.72 -16.06 1.72
C SER A 93 5.16 -14.75 2.37
N ARG A 94 5.94 -14.84 3.44
CA ARG A 94 6.51 -13.67 4.11
C ARG A 94 7.79 -14.01 4.84
N ASP A 95 8.59 -12.98 5.03
CA ASP A 95 9.82 -12.96 5.79
C ASP A 95 9.73 -11.84 6.83
N ASN A 96 9.47 -12.23 8.08
CA ASN A 96 9.33 -11.30 9.19
C ASN A 96 10.65 -10.62 9.58
N SER A 97 11.79 -11.28 9.33
CA SER A 97 13.12 -10.74 9.63
C SER A 97 13.43 -9.54 8.73
N ARG A 98 12.98 -9.61 7.47
CA ARG A 98 13.14 -8.54 6.48
C ARG A 98 11.94 -7.61 6.41
N SER A 99 10.85 -7.95 7.10
CA SER A 99 9.55 -7.26 7.01
C SER A 99 9.05 -7.18 5.56
N VAL A 100 9.13 -8.31 4.85
CA VAL A 100 8.69 -8.43 3.45
C VAL A 100 7.66 -9.54 3.31
N SER A 101 6.59 -9.31 2.55
CA SER A 101 5.64 -10.33 2.12
C SER A 101 5.73 -10.48 0.61
N TYR A 102 5.45 -11.66 0.11
CA TYR A 102 5.56 -12.02 -1.28
C TYR A 102 4.23 -12.59 -1.77
N LEU A 103 3.85 -12.21 -2.98
CA LEU A 103 2.72 -12.78 -3.71
C LEU A 103 3.24 -13.24 -5.07
N SER A 104 3.16 -14.54 -5.32
CA SER A 104 3.39 -15.13 -6.62
C SER A 104 2.06 -15.49 -7.24
N LEU A 105 1.80 -15.06 -8.47
CA LEU A 105 0.62 -15.45 -9.23
C LEU A 105 1.08 -16.23 -10.46
N SER A 106 0.55 -17.44 -10.62
CA SER A 106 0.84 -18.32 -11.75
C SER A 106 -0.33 -18.39 -12.74
N ALA A 107 -0.05 -18.85 -13.96
CA ALA A 107 -1.04 -18.97 -15.02
C ALA A 107 -1.85 -17.68 -15.20
N LEU A 108 -1.15 -16.58 -15.47
CA LEU A 108 -1.74 -15.25 -15.61
C LEU A 108 -2.86 -15.23 -16.66
N ARG A 109 -3.96 -14.59 -16.29
CA ARG A 109 -5.16 -14.40 -17.11
C ARG A 109 -5.30 -12.91 -17.44
N PRO A 110 -6.00 -12.54 -18.53
CA PRO A 110 -6.22 -11.13 -18.88
C PRO A 110 -6.81 -10.29 -17.73
N HIS A 111 -7.70 -10.89 -16.93
CA HIS A 111 -8.33 -10.26 -15.75
C HIS A 111 -7.37 -9.99 -14.59
N ASP A 112 -6.18 -10.61 -14.58
CA ASP A 112 -5.14 -10.35 -13.57
C ASP A 112 -4.38 -9.02 -13.87
N SER A 113 -4.69 -8.33 -14.97
CA SER A 113 -4.07 -7.05 -15.33
C SER A 113 -4.60 -5.91 -14.45
N ALA A 114 -3.92 -5.68 -13.33
CA ALA A 114 -4.34 -4.73 -12.31
C ALA A 114 -3.15 -4.15 -11.53
N HIS A 115 -3.40 -3.09 -10.76
CA HIS A 115 -2.47 -2.62 -9.75
C HIS A 115 -2.56 -3.51 -8.51
N TYR A 116 -1.44 -4.07 -8.09
CA TYR A 116 -1.36 -4.90 -6.90
C TYR A 116 -0.96 -4.07 -5.69
N LEU A 117 -1.70 -4.24 -4.60
CA LEU A 117 -1.56 -3.48 -3.37
C LEU A 117 -1.45 -4.44 -2.20
N CYS A 118 -0.59 -4.14 -1.24
CA CYS A 118 -0.57 -4.82 0.04
C CYS A 118 -1.09 -3.91 1.16
N ALA A 119 -1.73 -4.52 2.15
CA ALA A 119 -2.20 -3.85 3.35
C ALA A 119 -1.84 -4.67 4.58
N VAL A 120 -1.72 -4.01 5.72
CA VAL A 120 -1.52 -4.66 7.01
C VAL A 120 -2.66 -4.32 7.95
N ARG A 121 -3.22 -5.33 8.62
CA ARG A 121 -4.28 -5.12 9.60
C ARG A 121 -3.69 -5.05 11.00
N THR A 122 -3.74 -3.87 11.60
CA THR A 122 -3.56 -3.66 13.04
C THR A 122 -4.78 -4.26 13.77
N GLY A 123 -4.61 -5.00 14.86
CA GLY A 123 -5.67 -5.75 15.56
C GLY A 123 -6.87 -4.95 16.11
N THR A 124 -6.97 -3.66 15.78
CA THR A 124 -8.06 -2.74 16.11
C THR A 124 -8.38 -1.95 14.84
N GLY A 125 -9.55 -2.17 14.20
CA GLY A 125 -10.03 -1.26 13.16
C GLY A 125 -10.91 -1.87 12.07
N ASN A 126 -12.03 -1.22 11.79
CA ASN A 126 -13.01 -1.58 10.76
C ASN A 126 -12.41 -1.45 9.35
N PRO A 127 -12.89 -2.20 8.34
CA PRO A 127 -12.41 -2.07 6.95
C PRO A 127 -12.58 -0.67 6.32
N ALA A 128 -13.43 0.19 6.89
CA ALA A 128 -13.57 1.60 6.51
C ALA A 128 -12.35 2.48 6.89
N GLU A 129 -11.47 2.00 7.79
CA GLU A 129 -10.31 2.73 8.26
C GLU A 129 -9.14 2.73 7.26
N LEU A 130 -9.18 1.89 6.22
CA LEU A 130 -8.22 1.94 5.12
C LEU A 130 -8.36 3.22 4.28
N GLN A 131 -9.56 3.81 4.18
CA GLN A 131 -9.78 5.13 3.58
C GLN A 131 -9.52 6.28 4.55
N GLN A 132 -9.56 6.03 5.85
CA GLN A 132 -9.45 7.06 6.89
C GLN A 132 -8.03 7.23 7.45
N LYS A 133 -7.08 6.41 6.98
CA LYS A 133 -5.65 6.57 7.26
C LYS A 133 -4.93 7.45 6.22
N TYR A 134 -5.64 8.33 5.53
CA TYR A 134 -5.07 9.62 5.18
C TYR A 134 -5.54 10.59 6.25
N PRO A 135 -4.67 10.98 7.20
CA PRO A 135 -5.06 11.99 8.15
C PRO A 135 -5.32 13.30 7.40
N SER A 136 -6.27 14.12 7.85
CA SER A 136 -6.66 15.36 7.16
C SER A 136 -5.50 16.37 6.99
N TRP A 137 -4.42 16.21 7.75
CA TRP A 137 -3.19 16.98 7.60
C TRP A 137 -2.24 16.47 6.49
N ALA A 138 -2.50 15.30 5.89
CA ALA A 138 -1.74 14.77 4.74
C ALA A 138 -2.28 15.26 3.38
N GLN A 139 -3.43 15.95 3.37
CA GLN A 139 -4.00 16.57 2.17
C GLN A 139 -3.09 17.63 1.49
N PRO A 140 -2.31 18.46 2.21
CA PRO A 140 -1.42 19.44 1.58
C PRO A 140 -0.27 18.80 0.78
N CYS A 141 0.20 17.61 1.17
CA CYS A 141 1.32 16.93 0.48
C CYS A 141 0.88 16.30 -0.86
N LEU A 142 -0.40 15.98 -1.01
CA LEU A 142 -0.97 15.48 -2.27
C LEU A 142 -1.30 16.60 -3.26
N GLN A 143 -1.65 17.80 -2.79
CA GLN A 143 -1.89 18.95 -3.69
C GLN A 143 -0.61 19.46 -4.36
N GLU A 144 0.55 19.35 -3.69
CA GLU A 144 1.82 19.79 -4.29
C GLU A 144 2.30 18.86 -5.42
N LEU A 145 2.00 17.56 -5.36
CA LEU A 145 2.33 16.62 -6.46
C LEU A 145 1.41 16.73 -7.67
N GLN A 146 0.16 17.19 -7.50
CA GLN A 146 -0.73 17.47 -8.64
C GLN A 146 -0.29 18.71 -9.43
N GLY A 147 0.40 19.67 -8.80
CA GLY A 147 0.95 20.85 -9.46
C GLY A 147 2.16 20.60 -10.37
N TRP A 148 2.80 19.43 -10.29
CA TRP A 148 3.91 19.04 -11.19
C TRP A 148 3.48 18.25 -12.41
N GLN A 149 2.19 17.87 -12.53
CA GLN A 149 1.65 17.18 -13.72
C GLN A 149 1.00 18.12 -14.75
N GLU A 150 1.09 19.44 -14.57
CA GLU A 150 0.48 20.43 -15.48
C GLU A 150 1.50 21.40 -16.09
N LEU A 151 2.76 20.94 -16.25
CA LEU A 151 3.83 21.67 -16.93
C LEU A 151 4.64 20.87 -17.95
N GLU A 152 4.04 19.88 -18.63
CA GLU A 152 4.36 19.61 -20.06
C GLU A 152 3.11 19.24 -20.85
#